data_AF-A0A0D6LXA4-F1
#
_entry.id   AF-A0A0D6LXA4-F1
#
_cell.length_a   1.000
_cell.length_b   1.000
_cell.length_c   1.000
_cell.angle_alpha   90.00
_cell.angle_beta   90.00
_cell.angle_gamma   90.00
#
_symmetry.space_group_name_H-M   'P 1'
#
loop_
_entity.id
_entity.type
_entity.pdbx_description
1 polymer ?
#
loop_
_entity_poly.entity_id
_entity_poly.type
_entity_poly.pdbx_seq_one_letter_code
_entity_poly.pdbx_strand_id
1 'polypeptide(L)' 'GCLVGRLSHEVGWKYQDVVAKLEAKRKVKGAAYHEQKKKLEKLYEQAKKNAASKIAPYQKIIESCGYN' A
#
# COMPACT_ATOMS: atom_id res chain seq x y z
N GLY A 1 -26.72 -7.51 -9.78
CA GLY A 1 -25.52 -8.36 -9.70
C GLY A 1 -25.62 -9.23 -8.46
N CYS A 2 -25.45 -10.54 -8.60
CA CYS A 2 -25.51 -11.47 -7.47
C CYS A 2 -24.15 -11.57 -6.78
N LEU A 3 -24.11 -11.38 -5.46
CA LEU A 3 -22.91 -11.59 -4.65
C LEU A 3 -22.70 -13.09 -4.44
N VAL A 4 -21.59 -13.63 -4.95
CA VAL A 4 -21.21 -15.04 -4.79
C VAL A 4 -21.25 -15.48 -3.34
N GLY A 5 -20.89 -14.60 -2.39
CA GLY A 5 -20.93 -14.91 -0.96
C GLY A 5 -22.32 -15.35 -0.44
N ARG A 6 -23.42 -14.80 -0.96
CA ARG A 6 -24.78 -15.18 -0.54
C ARG A 6 -25.17 -16.54 -1.12
N LEU A 7 -24.88 -16.76 -2.41
CA LEU A 7 -25.11 -18.01 -3.12
C LEU A 7 -24.32 -19.17 -2.50
N SER A 8 -23.07 -18.91 -2.10
CA SER A 8 -22.22 -19.89 -1.42
C SER A 8 -22.77 -20.29 -0.04
N HIS A 9 -23.44 -19.38 0.68
CA HIS A 9 -24.09 -19.68 1.96
C HIS A 9 -25.28 -20.65 1.78
N GLU A 10 -26.09 -20.43 0.74
CA GLU A 10 -27.26 -21.24 0.42
C GLU A 10 -26.89 -22.68 -0.01
N VAL A 11 -25.70 -22.89 -0.60
CA VAL A 11 -25.20 -24.22 -1.03
C VAL A 11 -24.29 -24.92 -0.01
N GLY A 12 -24.19 -24.42 1.22
CA GLY A 12 -23.51 -25.11 2.33
C GLY A 12 -22.04 -24.73 2.56
N TRP A 13 -21.58 -23.57 2.08
CA TRP A 13 -20.25 -23.07 2.41
C TRP A 13 -20.17 -22.56 3.86
N LYS A 14 -19.63 -23.40 4.76
CA LYS A 14 -19.58 -23.14 6.22
C LYS A 14 -18.50 -22.15 6.68
N TYR A 15 -17.63 -21.67 5.78
CA TYR A 15 -16.45 -20.87 6.17
C TYR A 15 -16.67 -19.35 6.10
N GLN A 16 -17.89 -18.89 5.80
CA GLN A 16 -18.20 -17.47 5.68
C GLN A 16 -17.78 -16.66 6.92
N ASP A 17 -18.05 -17.18 8.12
CA ASP A 17 -17.69 -16.49 9.37
C ASP A 17 -16.18 -16.44 9.61
N VAL A 18 -15.46 -17.49 9.19
CA VAL A 18 -13.99 -17.53 9.28
C VAL A 18 -13.38 -16.52 8.33
N VAL A 19 -13.84 -16.48 7.08
CA VAL A 19 -13.40 -15.50 6.08
C VAL A 19 -13.75 -14.08 6.52
N ALA A 20 -14.95 -13.86 7.07
CA ALA A 20 -15.35 -12.54 7.57
C ALA A 20 -14.42 -12.05 8.70
N LYS A 21 -14.06 -12.92 9.64
CA LYS A 21 -13.09 -12.60 10.72
C LYS A 21 -11.69 -12.31 10.16
N LEU A 22 -11.22 -13.10 9.21
CA LEU A 22 -9.92 -12.89 8.57
C LEU A 22 -9.89 -11.59 7.76
N GLU A 23 -10.94 -11.28 7.03
CA GLU A 23 -11.09 -10.04 6.28
C GLU A 23 -11.17 -8.82 7.19
N ALA A 24 -11.87 -8.91 8.32
CA ALA A 24 -11.87 -7.85 9.32
C ALA A 24 -10.44 -7.58 9.84
N LYS A 25 -9.69 -8.64 10.19
CA LYS A 25 -8.29 -8.52 10.62
C LYS A 25 -7.39 -7.95 9.51
N ARG A 26 -7.61 -8.36 8.26
CA ARG A 26 -6.87 -7.85 7.08
C ARG A 26 -7.12 -6.36 6.87
N LYS A 27 -8.37 -5.90 7.00
CA LYS A 27 -8.75 -4.49 6.86
C LYS A 27 -8.10 -3.61 7.92
N VAL A 28 -8.09 -4.05 9.18
CA VAL A 28 -7.43 -3.30 10.28
C VAL A 28 -5.93 -3.16 10.02
N LYS A 29 -5.25 -4.26 9.66
CA LYS A 29 -3.82 -4.22 9.31
C LYS A 29 -3.55 -3.35 8.08
N GLY A 30 -4.41 -3.44 7.07
CA GLY A 30 -4.30 -2.64 5.84
C GLY A 30 -4.45 -1.15 6.10
N ALA A 31 -5.38 -0.75 6.97
CA ALA A 31 -5.57 0.64 7.37
C ALA A 31 -4.32 1.19 8.08
N ALA A 32 -3.81 0.46 9.09
CA ALA A 32 -2.60 0.85 9.81
C ALA A 32 -1.37 0.95 8.88
N TYR A 33 -1.19 -0.02 7.98
CA TYR A 33 -0.12 0.00 7.00
C TYR A 33 -0.24 1.22 6.06
N HIS A 34 -1.43 1.52 5.56
CA HIS A 34 -1.65 2.63 4.66
C HIS A 34 -1.38 3.99 5.33
N GLU A 35 -1.76 4.16 6.59
CA GLU A 35 -1.43 5.35 7.37
C GLU A 35 0.07 5.52 7.59
N GLN A 36 0.78 4.43 7.92
CA GLN A 36 2.23 4.43 8.05
C GLN A 36 2.90 4.77 6.72
N LYS A 37 2.47 4.14 5.63
CA LYS A 37 2.99 4.41 4.28
C LYS A 37 2.82 5.88 3.91
N LYS A 38 1.65 6.48 4.14
CA LYS A 38 1.42 7.90 3.90
C LYS A 38 2.35 8.81 4.70
N LYS A 39 2.64 8.46 5.96
CA LYS A 39 3.59 9.22 6.80
C LYS A 39 5.01 9.10 6.25
N LEU A 40 5.43 7.89 5.89
CA LEU A 40 6.75 7.63 5.29
C LEU A 40 6.92 8.35 3.95
N GLU A 41 5.92 8.34 3.08
CA GLU A 41 5.97 9.08 1.81
C GLU A 41 6.17 10.58 2.03
N LYS A 42 5.45 11.19 2.99
CA LYS A 42 5.65 12.60 3.33
C LYS A 42 7.07 12.88 3.84
N LEU A 43 7.58 12.03 4.72
CA LEU A 43 8.95 12.14 5.24
C LEU A 43 9.98 11.95 4.13
N TYR A 44 9.74 11.03 3.20
CA TYR A 44 10.60 10.75 2.08
C TYR A 44 10.65 11.94 1.10
N GLU A 45 9.51 12.55 0.80
CA GLU A 45 9.46 13.77 -0.02
C GLU A 45 10.16 14.96 0.66
N GLN A 46 10.04 15.10 1.99
CA GLN A 46 10.81 16.10 2.75
C GLN A 46 12.32 15.81 2.71
N ALA A 47 12.71 14.55 2.90
CA ALA A 47 14.10 14.12 2.86
C ALA A 47 14.71 14.35 1.47
N LYS A 48 13.99 14.05 0.39
CA LYS A 48 14.39 14.37 -0.98
C LYS A 48 14.66 15.86 -1.16
N LYS A 49 13.75 16.73 -0.71
CA LYS A 49 13.93 18.20 -0.81
C LYS A 49 15.15 18.67 -0.02
N ASN A 50 15.34 18.16 1.19
CA ASN A 50 16.49 18.50 2.04
C ASN A 50 17.81 18.00 1.45
N ALA A 51 17.79 16.83 0.81
CA ALA A 51 18.95 16.23 0.17
C ALA A 51 19.18 16.72 -1.27
N ALA A 52 18.23 17.47 -1.87
CA ALA A 52 18.31 17.92 -3.26
C ALA A 52 19.57 18.73 -3.55
N SER A 53 20.03 19.55 -2.61
CA SER A 53 21.29 20.31 -2.72
C SER A 53 22.53 19.42 -2.77
N LYS A 54 22.51 18.28 -2.07
CA LYS A 54 23.61 17.30 -2.04
C LYS A 54 23.52 16.29 -3.19
N ILE A 55 22.30 16.01 -3.67
CA ILE A 55 22.03 15.07 -4.76
C ILE A 55 22.20 15.74 -6.12
N ALA A 56 22.02 17.07 -6.24
CA ALA A 56 22.19 17.83 -7.49
C ALA A 56 23.44 17.48 -8.34
N PRO A 57 24.66 17.35 -7.77
CA PRO A 57 25.83 16.93 -8.56
C PRO A 57 25.74 15.48 -9.06
N TYR A 58 25.11 14.58 -8.30
CA TYR A 58 24.93 13.18 -8.68
C TYR A 58 23.77 13.00 -9.67
N GLN A 59 22.70 13.77 -9.53
CA GLN A 59 21.54 13.74 -10.43
C GLN A 59 21.96 14.06 -11.87
N LYS A 60 22.83 15.06 -12.06
CA LYS A 60 23.40 15.40 -13.38
C LYS A 60 24.19 14.26 -14.01
N ILE A 61 24.88 13.46 -13.19
CA ILE A 61 25.64 12.29 -13.65
C ILE A 61 24.67 11.17 -14.04
N ILE A 62 23.60 10.94 -13.27
CA ILE A 62 22.59 9.92 -13.55
C ILE A 62 21.80 10.27 -14.82
N GLU A 63 21.41 11.53 -14.98
CA GLU A 63 20.75 12.05 -16.19
C GLU A 63 21.67 11.96 -17.42
N SER A 64 22.95 12.28 -17.25
CA SER A 64 24.00 12.06 -18.26
C SER A 64 24.14 10.59 -18.67
N CYS A 65 23.75 9.64 -17.81
CA CYS A 65 23.78 8.21 -18.08
C CYS A 65 22.45 7.66 -18.62
N GLY A 66 21.45 8.51 -18.89
CA GLY A 66 20.21 8.13 -19.58
C GLY A 66 19.11 7.52 -18.69
N TYR A 67 19.20 7.67 -17.36
CA TYR A 67 18.19 7.20 -16.41
C TYR A 67 17.53 8.39 -15.68
N ASN A 68 16.21 8.30 -15.43
CA ASN A 68 15.42 9.25 -14.64
C ASN A 68 14.58 8.50 -13.60
#